data_AF-A0AAD9MLI0-F1
#
_entry.id   AF-A0AAD9MLI0-F1
#
_cell.length_a   1.000
_cell.length_b   1.000
_cell.length_c   1.000
_cell.angle_alpha   90.00
_cell.angle_beta   90.00
_cell.angle_gamma   90.00
#
_symmetry.space_group_name_H-M   'P 1'
#
loop_
_entity.id
_entity.type
_entity.pdbx_description
1 polymer ?
#
loop_
_entity_poly.entity_id
_entity_poly.type
_entity_poly.pdbx_seq_one_letter_code
_entity_poly.pdbx_strand_id
1 'polypeptide(L)'
;MIMFWTPRGNKKHWYGFSEAVTTRSMSSIAKCSSHDCIFTSNHSRIKEADIVLFYQNENPNWPQLHYSHQDYGHYIIEAPCWNGGSRYLDQYEGKINLTINFRYDADVEDYVTELSRYIDVDIYGACGKRKCNKNNQTSCMKQWERKYMFYLSFENCLCEDYITEKTFRPLNYEIIPVVLGGGNYSRDIPPHSVINAKDFNSPKDLADFLINLAADEQRYRSYFKWKTHYRIIGGVQQFLCRLCNALHEDKFPRPLAKTSYADYWLGSNGEMCENTLVPSMKRQQGWKPVQPELD
;
A
#
# COMPACT_ATOMS: atom_id res chain seq x y z
N MET A 1 -10.27 -8.37 -21.14
CA MET A 1 -9.16 -7.47 -21.50
C MET A 1 -9.02 -6.35 -20.46
N ILE A 2 -7.80 -6.12 -19.96
CA ILE A 2 -7.45 -5.07 -19.01
C ILE A 2 -6.77 -3.93 -19.78
N MET A 3 -7.40 -2.75 -19.85
CA MET A 3 -6.87 -1.58 -20.53
C MET A 3 -6.27 -0.58 -19.53
N PHE A 4 -5.08 -0.08 -19.80
CA PHE A 4 -4.49 1.05 -19.08
C PHE A 4 -4.76 2.36 -19.85
N TRP A 5 -5.56 3.23 -19.26
CA TRP A 5 -5.87 4.56 -19.78
C TRP A 5 -4.82 5.57 -19.29
N THR A 6 -3.68 5.61 -19.97
CA THR A 6 -2.55 6.49 -19.61
C THR A 6 -2.27 7.51 -20.71
N PRO A 7 -2.25 8.82 -20.40
CA PRO A 7 -1.88 9.86 -21.37
C PRO A 7 -0.36 9.85 -21.68
N ARG A 8 0.44 9.01 -21.00
CA ARG A 8 1.91 8.98 -21.07
C ARG A 8 2.49 7.72 -21.69
N GLY A 9 1.71 6.95 -22.46
CA GLY A 9 2.11 5.67 -23.09
C GLY A 9 3.58 5.63 -23.52
N ASN A 10 4.04 6.62 -24.29
CA ASN A 10 5.39 6.64 -24.85
C ASN A 10 6.57 6.95 -23.89
N LYS A 11 6.38 7.13 -22.57
CA LYS A 11 7.49 7.56 -21.69
C LYS A 11 8.22 6.39 -21.01
N LYS A 12 9.53 6.27 -21.29
CA LYS A 12 10.43 5.13 -20.97
C LYS A 12 10.74 4.86 -19.48
N HIS A 13 10.45 5.78 -18.56
CA HIS A 13 10.90 5.73 -17.15
C HIS A 13 9.80 5.96 -16.11
N TRP A 14 8.55 5.63 -16.43
CA TRP A 14 7.44 5.88 -15.50
C TRP A 14 7.09 4.62 -14.71
N TYR A 15 7.27 4.74 -13.39
CA TYR A 15 7.04 3.69 -12.41
C TYR A 15 5.54 3.40 -12.28
N GLY A 16 5.20 2.13 -12.20
CA GLY A 16 3.81 1.64 -12.12
C GLY A 16 3.39 0.95 -13.41
N PHE A 17 3.20 1.69 -14.50
CA PHE A 17 2.56 1.17 -15.71
C PHE A 17 2.93 1.97 -17.00
N SER A 18 4.20 2.33 -17.21
CA SER A 18 4.62 2.88 -18.53
C SER A 18 4.41 1.88 -19.64
N GLU A 19 4.09 2.27 -20.89
CA GLU A 19 3.93 1.30 -21.99
C GLU A 19 5.16 0.40 -22.18
N ALA A 20 6.37 0.85 -21.84
CA ALA A 20 7.55 -0.03 -21.87
C ALA A 20 7.55 -1.07 -20.73
N VAL A 21 7.12 -0.71 -19.52
CA VAL A 21 6.99 -1.64 -18.38
C VAL A 21 5.77 -2.52 -18.55
N THR A 22 4.63 -1.94 -18.94
CA THR A 22 3.40 -2.61 -19.34
C THR A 22 3.76 -3.55 -20.49
N THR A 23 4.24 -3.15 -21.67
CA THR A 23 4.55 -4.04 -22.80
C THR A 23 5.59 -5.13 -22.50
N ARG A 24 6.68 -4.81 -21.78
CA ARG A 24 7.70 -5.81 -21.39
C ARG A 24 7.17 -6.79 -20.34
N SER A 25 6.26 -6.33 -19.47
CA SER A 25 5.54 -7.20 -18.55
C SER A 25 4.38 -7.93 -19.25
N MET A 26 3.71 -7.35 -20.24
CA MET A 26 2.52 -7.91 -20.92
C MET A 26 2.88 -9.12 -21.78
N SER A 27 4.08 -9.14 -22.38
CA SER A 27 4.59 -10.33 -23.07
C SER A 27 4.98 -11.46 -22.11
N SER A 28 5.26 -11.16 -20.84
CA SER A 28 5.58 -12.14 -19.78
C SER A 28 4.40 -12.46 -18.83
N ILE A 29 3.36 -11.62 -18.81
CA ILE A 29 2.10 -11.77 -18.06
C ILE A 29 1.07 -12.57 -18.87
N ALA A 30 1.31 -12.82 -20.16
CA ALA A 30 0.48 -13.63 -21.05
C ALA A 30 0.23 -15.10 -20.61
N LYS A 31 0.65 -15.49 -19.40
CA LYS A 31 0.37 -16.80 -18.80
C LYS A 31 0.07 -16.65 -17.31
N CYS A 32 -1.05 -16.00 -16.98
CA CYS A 32 -1.66 -16.29 -15.68
C CYS A 32 -2.08 -17.76 -15.71
N SER A 33 -1.82 -18.52 -14.65
CA SER A 33 -2.01 -19.98 -14.64
C SER A 33 -3.46 -20.43 -14.84
N SER A 34 -4.43 -19.52 -14.73
CA SER A 34 -5.87 -19.83 -14.75
C SER A 34 -6.63 -19.25 -15.95
N HIS A 35 -6.22 -18.11 -16.51
CA HIS A 35 -6.97 -17.40 -17.56
C HIS A 35 -6.04 -16.60 -18.50
N ASP A 36 -6.45 -16.49 -19.76
CA ASP A 36 -5.75 -15.73 -20.80
C ASP A 36 -6.24 -14.27 -20.84
N CYS A 37 -5.75 -13.42 -19.94
CA CYS A 37 -6.04 -12.00 -19.99
C CYS A 37 -5.14 -11.26 -20.97
N ILE A 38 -5.77 -10.47 -21.84
CA ILE A 38 -5.10 -9.49 -22.68
C ILE A 38 -4.99 -8.19 -21.88
N PHE A 39 -3.78 -7.65 -21.83
CA PHE A 39 -3.49 -6.33 -21.29
C PHE A 39 -3.26 -5.39 -22.48
N THR A 40 -3.63 -4.11 -22.40
CA THR A 40 -3.31 -3.15 -23.47
C THR A 40 -3.28 -1.69 -23.00
N SER A 41 -2.51 -0.84 -23.67
CA SER A 41 -2.61 0.63 -23.61
C SER A 41 -3.16 1.23 -24.91
N ASN A 42 -3.58 0.40 -25.86
CA ASN A 42 -4.10 0.87 -27.15
C ASN A 42 -5.56 1.33 -27.01
N HIS A 43 -5.76 2.64 -26.88
CA HIS A 43 -7.09 3.25 -26.68
C HIS A 43 -8.09 2.93 -27.81
N SER A 44 -7.66 2.53 -29.01
CA SER A 44 -8.59 2.14 -30.09
C SER A 44 -9.40 0.88 -29.75
N ARG A 45 -8.90 0.05 -28.83
CA ARG A 45 -9.54 -1.20 -28.38
C ARG A 45 -10.44 -1.03 -27.18
N ILE A 46 -10.79 0.21 -26.78
CA ILE A 46 -11.55 0.45 -25.55
C ILE A 46 -12.86 -0.34 -25.50
N LYS A 47 -13.54 -0.55 -26.63
CA LYS A 47 -14.80 -1.31 -26.70
C LYS A 47 -14.67 -2.76 -26.22
N GLU A 48 -13.47 -3.34 -26.35
CA GLU A 48 -13.17 -4.73 -25.97
C GLU A 48 -12.72 -4.84 -24.50
N ALA A 49 -12.51 -3.71 -23.80
CA ALA A 49 -12.00 -3.75 -22.43
C ALA A 49 -13.11 -4.23 -21.50
N ASP A 50 -12.77 -5.09 -20.55
CA ASP A 50 -13.64 -5.45 -19.42
C ASP A 50 -13.35 -4.52 -18.24
N ILE A 51 -12.10 -4.11 -18.06
CA ILE A 51 -11.74 -3.03 -17.13
C ILE A 51 -10.86 -1.97 -17.80
N VAL A 52 -11.10 -0.71 -17.45
CA VAL A 52 -10.26 0.44 -17.84
C VAL A 52 -9.62 1.05 -16.59
N LEU A 53 -8.29 0.97 -16.50
CA LEU A 53 -7.49 1.47 -15.38
C LEU A 53 -6.97 2.87 -15.68
N PHE A 54 -7.47 3.86 -14.95
CA PHE A 54 -7.03 5.25 -14.99
C PHE A 54 -5.85 5.45 -14.05
N TYR A 55 -4.83 6.17 -14.53
CA TYR A 55 -3.64 6.45 -13.75
C TYR A 55 -3.67 7.87 -13.18
N GLN A 56 -3.56 7.97 -11.86
CA GLN A 56 -3.35 9.19 -11.08
C GLN A 56 -4.47 10.24 -11.23
N ASN A 57 -4.43 11.26 -10.38
CA ASN A 57 -5.19 12.51 -10.50
C ASN A 57 -4.74 13.36 -11.71
N GLU A 58 -4.57 12.77 -12.88
CA GLU A 58 -4.40 13.50 -14.13
C GLU A 58 -5.78 13.76 -14.73
N ASN A 59 -5.95 14.82 -15.55
CA ASN A 59 -7.19 15.03 -16.31
C ASN A 59 -7.20 14.02 -17.46
N PRO A 60 -7.85 12.86 -17.33
CA PRO A 60 -7.90 11.93 -18.43
C PRO A 60 -8.80 12.61 -19.45
N ASN A 61 -8.42 12.63 -20.73
CA ASN A 61 -9.42 12.86 -21.77
C ASN A 61 -10.35 11.65 -21.70
N TRP A 62 -11.36 11.69 -20.82
CA TRP A 62 -12.11 10.51 -20.44
C TRP A 62 -12.77 9.89 -21.67
N PRO A 63 -12.83 8.54 -21.73
CA PRO A 63 -13.66 7.90 -22.72
C PRO A 63 -15.10 8.41 -22.57
N GLN A 64 -15.63 8.94 -23.67
CA GLN A 64 -16.96 9.56 -23.72
C GLN A 64 -18.10 8.52 -23.56
N LEU A 65 -17.78 7.23 -23.62
CA LEU A 65 -18.71 6.12 -23.53
C LEU A 65 -18.26 5.19 -22.40
N HIS A 66 -19.19 4.86 -21.51
CA HIS A 66 -19.05 3.80 -20.51
C HIS A 66 -19.95 2.64 -20.92
N TYR A 67 -19.37 1.52 -21.35
CA TYR A 67 -20.14 0.36 -21.79
C TYR A 67 -20.66 -0.41 -20.58
N SER A 68 -21.82 -1.06 -20.69
CA SER A 68 -22.49 -1.71 -19.55
C SER A 68 -21.72 -2.88 -18.96
N HIS A 69 -20.78 -3.46 -19.71
CA HIS A 69 -19.92 -4.57 -19.30
C HIS A 69 -18.56 -4.11 -18.75
N GLN A 70 -18.30 -2.80 -18.68
CA GLN A 70 -17.02 -2.27 -18.27
C GLN A 70 -17.00 -1.88 -16.80
N ASP A 71 -15.94 -2.29 -16.13
CA ASP A 71 -15.52 -1.73 -14.85
C ASP A 71 -14.46 -0.67 -15.09
N TYR A 72 -14.45 0.40 -14.29
CA TYR A 72 -13.35 1.35 -14.26
C TYR A 72 -12.58 1.23 -12.96
N GLY A 73 -11.26 1.19 -13.07
CA GLY A 73 -10.36 1.18 -11.92
C GLY A 73 -9.50 2.43 -11.87
N HIS A 74 -9.14 2.89 -10.67
CA HIS A 74 -8.25 4.05 -10.49
C HIS A 74 -6.98 3.60 -9.77
N TYR A 75 -5.84 3.66 -10.47
CA TYR A 75 -4.52 3.44 -9.91
C TYR A 75 -3.88 4.76 -9.47
N ILE A 76 -3.59 4.87 -8.18
CA ILE A 76 -3.20 6.11 -7.52
C ILE A 76 -1.86 5.89 -6.80
N ILE A 77 -0.85 6.69 -7.13
CA ILE A 77 0.43 6.70 -6.40
C ILE A 77 0.35 7.71 -5.25
N GLU A 78 -0.59 7.47 -4.34
CA GLU A 78 -0.81 8.27 -3.13
C GLU A 78 -1.52 7.40 -2.09
N ALA A 79 -1.45 7.78 -0.82
CA ALA A 79 -2.19 7.10 0.25
C ALA A 79 -3.67 7.53 0.25
N PRO A 80 -4.61 6.61 0.57
CA PRO A 80 -6.05 6.87 0.46
C PRO A 80 -6.55 8.15 1.16
N CYS A 81 -6.00 8.47 2.34
CA CYS A 81 -6.42 9.63 3.13
C CYS A 81 -6.15 10.99 2.44
N TRP A 82 -5.25 11.02 1.45
CA TRP A 82 -4.92 12.23 0.69
C TRP A 82 -5.72 12.33 -0.62
N ASN A 83 -6.51 11.31 -0.96
CA ASN A 83 -7.24 11.28 -2.22
C ASN A 83 -8.47 12.20 -2.22
N GLY A 84 -9.10 12.43 -1.06
CA GLY A 84 -10.34 13.22 -0.94
C GLY A 84 -10.24 14.71 -1.31
N GLY A 85 -9.03 15.23 -1.58
CA GLY A 85 -8.80 16.62 -1.99
C GLY A 85 -8.47 16.82 -3.48
N SER A 86 -8.55 15.78 -4.31
CA SER A 86 -8.20 15.90 -5.73
C SER A 86 -9.17 16.80 -6.50
N ARG A 87 -8.64 17.71 -7.32
CA ARG A 87 -9.45 18.60 -8.18
C ARG A 87 -10.21 17.88 -9.30
N TYR A 88 -10.02 16.58 -9.45
CA TYR A 88 -10.61 15.76 -10.48
C TYR A 88 -11.64 14.76 -9.94
N LEU A 89 -11.95 14.77 -8.64
CA LEU A 89 -12.81 13.78 -7.98
C LEU A 89 -14.20 13.69 -8.60
N ASP A 90 -14.82 14.82 -8.92
CA ASP A 90 -16.16 14.89 -9.54
C ASP A 90 -16.22 14.13 -10.87
N GLN A 91 -15.09 14.00 -11.57
CA GLN A 91 -15.04 13.27 -12.84
C GLN A 91 -15.15 11.75 -12.65
N TYR A 92 -14.77 11.25 -11.47
CA TYR A 92 -14.77 9.83 -11.07
C TYR A 92 -16.08 9.39 -10.39
N GLU A 93 -16.95 10.35 -10.04
CA GLU A 93 -18.18 10.08 -9.30
C GLU A 93 -19.12 9.12 -10.04
N GLY A 94 -19.55 8.07 -9.33
CA GLY A 94 -20.43 7.03 -9.88
C GLY A 94 -19.82 6.15 -10.98
N LYS A 95 -18.51 6.25 -11.26
CA LYS A 95 -17.86 5.52 -12.35
C LYS A 95 -16.82 4.50 -11.90
N ILE A 96 -16.15 4.70 -10.77
CA ILE A 96 -15.03 3.85 -10.35
C ILE A 96 -15.52 2.65 -9.53
N ASN A 97 -15.20 1.46 -10.01
CA ASN A 97 -15.52 0.16 -9.39
C ASN A 97 -14.40 -0.32 -8.46
N LEU A 98 -13.15 0.03 -8.79
CA LEU A 98 -11.96 -0.45 -8.08
C LEU A 98 -10.94 0.67 -7.92
N THR A 99 -10.23 0.65 -6.80
CA THR A 99 -9.13 1.60 -6.59
C THR A 99 -7.89 0.90 -6.08
N ILE A 100 -6.72 1.35 -6.54
CA ILE A 100 -5.43 0.76 -6.23
C ILE A 100 -4.52 1.88 -5.74
N ASN A 101 -4.27 1.95 -4.43
CA ASN A 101 -3.45 3.00 -3.83
C ASN A 101 -2.07 2.49 -3.49
N PHE A 102 -1.08 3.36 -3.64
CA PHE A 102 0.28 3.00 -3.35
C PHE A 102 1.13 4.24 -3.01
N ARG A 103 1.79 4.23 -1.84
CA ARG A 103 2.76 5.28 -1.47
C ARG A 103 4.05 4.63 -0.95
N TYR A 104 5.17 4.94 -1.60
CA TYR A 104 6.49 4.36 -1.29
C TYR A 104 7.05 4.87 0.03
N ASP A 105 7.00 6.18 0.23
CA ASP A 105 7.60 6.82 1.39
C ASP A 105 6.62 6.72 2.58
N ALA A 106 7.13 6.56 3.79
CA ALA A 106 6.32 6.51 5.02
C ALA A 106 6.46 7.86 5.75
N ASP A 107 5.35 8.55 5.96
CA ASP A 107 5.32 9.90 6.53
C ASP A 107 4.72 9.89 7.94
N VAL A 108 5.36 9.14 8.86
CA VAL A 108 4.84 8.85 10.21
C VAL A 108 5.79 9.40 11.29
N GLU A 109 6.23 10.65 11.10
CA GLU A 109 7.34 11.26 11.86
C GLU A 109 7.07 11.39 13.36
N ASP A 110 5.88 11.84 13.74
CA ASP A 110 5.51 12.10 15.14
C ASP A 110 5.59 10.82 16.00
N TYR A 111 5.04 9.68 15.53
CA TYR A 111 5.09 8.42 16.28
C TYR A 111 6.52 7.91 16.39
N VAL A 112 7.27 7.95 15.28
CA VAL A 112 8.65 7.47 15.23
C VAL A 112 9.54 8.32 16.13
N THR A 113 9.33 9.64 16.16
CA THR A 113 10.04 10.56 17.06
C THR A 113 9.83 10.19 18.52
N GLU A 114 8.59 9.91 18.94
CA GLU A 114 8.31 9.52 20.32
C GLU A 114 8.89 8.13 20.65
N LEU A 115 8.72 7.15 19.75
CA LEU A 115 9.28 5.81 19.92
C LEU A 115 10.81 5.85 20.09
N SER A 116 11.49 6.72 19.33
CA SER A 116 12.95 6.88 19.34
C SER A 116 13.51 7.38 20.67
N ARG A 117 12.66 7.83 21.60
CA ARG A 117 13.07 8.21 22.96
C ARG A 117 13.28 7.01 23.88
N TYR A 118 12.75 5.84 23.50
CA TYR A 118 12.70 4.64 24.34
C TYR A 118 13.44 3.46 23.74
N ILE A 119 13.67 3.45 22.42
CA ILE A 119 14.44 2.44 21.70
C ILE A 119 15.22 3.10 20.56
N ASP A 120 16.42 2.60 20.25
CA ASP A 120 17.21 3.11 19.14
C ASP A 120 16.53 2.82 17.80
N VAL A 121 16.21 3.88 17.04
CA VAL A 121 15.59 3.78 15.72
C VAL A 121 16.50 4.39 14.65
N ASP A 122 16.89 3.56 13.68
CA ASP A 122 17.66 3.99 12.52
C ASP A 122 16.74 4.35 11.35
N ILE A 123 16.59 5.65 11.08
CA ILE A 123 15.71 6.15 10.01
C ILE A 123 16.46 6.22 8.67
N TYR A 124 15.95 5.50 7.66
CA TYR A 124 16.44 5.50 6.28
C TYR A 124 15.47 6.24 5.36
N GLY A 125 15.97 7.05 4.42
CA GLY A 125 15.15 7.72 3.40
C GLY A 125 15.21 9.24 3.50
N ALA A 126 14.18 9.93 3.00
CA ALA A 126 14.12 11.40 2.99
C ALA A 126 14.09 11.97 4.42
N CYS A 127 13.30 11.36 5.31
CA CYS A 127 13.11 11.77 6.72
C CYS A 127 14.30 11.43 7.64
N GLY A 128 15.39 10.86 7.12
CA GLY A 128 16.52 10.41 7.94
C GLY A 128 17.88 10.69 7.32
N LYS A 129 18.92 10.60 8.16
CA LYS A 129 20.32 10.77 7.75
C LYS A 129 20.85 9.58 6.95
N ARG A 130 20.30 8.38 7.15
CA ARG A 130 20.73 7.17 6.45
C ARG A 130 20.01 7.04 5.11
N LYS A 131 20.69 6.49 4.10
CA LYS A 131 20.14 6.33 2.75
C LYS A 131 20.22 4.87 2.32
N CYS A 132 19.16 4.41 1.66
CA CYS A 132 19.18 3.22 0.83
C CYS A 132 18.87 3.67 -0.61
N ASN A 133 19.72 3.31 -1.57
CA ASN A 133 19.44 3.59 -2.96
C ASN A 133 18.18 2.81 -3.39
N LYS A 134 17.17 3.50 -3.93
CA LYS A 134 15.89 2.89 -4.37
C LYS A 134 16.10 1.78 -5.42
N ASN A 135 17.19 1.81 -6.19
CA ASN A 135 17.54 0.75 -7.15
C ASN A 135 18.15 -0.51 -6.49
N ASN A 136 18.54 -0.42 -5.21
CA ASN A 136 19.24 -1.47 -4.47
C ASN A 136 18.44 -1.95 -3.25
N GLN A 137 17.11 -1.79 -3.25
CA GLN A 137 16.26 -2.14 -2.10
C GLN A 137 16.50 -3.57 -1.58
N THR A 138 16.64 -4.56 -2.47
CA THR A 138 16.96 -5.95 -2.08
C THR A 138 18.29 -6.06 -1.33
N SER A 139 19.30 -5.28 -1.72
CA SER A 139 20.59 -5.24 -1.05
C SER A 139 20.49 -4.60 0.33
N CYS A 140 19.74 -3.51 0.45
CA CYS A 140 19.48 -2.85 1.72
C CYS A 140 18.76 -3.78 2.69
N MET A 141 17.69 -4.46 2.25
CA MET A 141 16.97 -5.42 3.08
C MET A 141 17.87 -6.55 3.60
N LYS A 142 18.74 -7.12 2.75
CA LYS A 142 19.73 -8.14 3.15
C LYS A 142 20.75 -7.61 4.15
N GLN A 143 21.13 -6.33 4.05
CA GLN A 143 22.00 -5.69 5.03
C GLN A 143 21.26 -5.50 6.35
N TRP A 144 20.02 -5.02 6.30
CA TRP A 144 19.18 -4.77 7.47
C TRP A 144 18.85 -6.04 8.22
N GLU A 145 18.63 -7.16 7.53
CA GLU A 145 18.42 -8.48 8.13
C GLU A 145 19.54 -8.91 9.07
N ARG A 146 20.77 -8.43 8.83
CA ARG A 146 21.93 -8.73 9.67
C ARG A 146 22.13 -7.74 10.82
N LYS A 147 21.42 -6.61 10.79
CA LYS A 147 21.66 -5.47 11.68
C LYS A 147 20.49 -5.15 12.61
N TYR A 148 19.27 -5.43 12.16
CA TYR A 148 18.05 -5.06 12.86
C TYR A 148 17.15 -6.27 13.08
N MET A 149 16.55 -6.33 14.27
CA MET A 149 15.56 -7.35 14.62
C MET A 149 14.14 -6.95 14.19
N PHE A 150 13.90 -5.63 14.10
CA PHE A 150 12.59 -5.06 13.81
C PHE A 150 12.66 -4.11 12.62
N TYR A 151 11.57 -4.06 11.85
CA TYR A 151 11.39 -3.12 10.74
C TYR A 151 10.10 -2.34 10.96
N LEU A 152 10.15 -1.01 11.02
CA LEU A 152 8.94 -0.20 11.15
C LEU A 152 8.20 -0.16 9.79
N SER A 153 7.07 -0.87 9.74
CA SER A 153 6.18 -1.06 8.58
C SER A 153 4.93 -0.18 8.70
N PHE A 154 5.12 1.10 9.02
CA PHE A 154 4.00 2.01 9.26
C PHE A 154 3.40 2.53 7.95
N GLU A 155 2.08 2.49 7.86
CA GLU A 155 1.35 3.07 6.74
C GLU A 155 1.15 4.57 6.91
N ASN A 156 1.02 5.27 5.78
CA ASN A 156 0.81 6.71 5.75
C ASN A 156 -0.54 7.15 6.33
N CYS A 157 -1.48 6.20 6.46
CA CYS A 157 -2.79 6.42 7.03
C CYS A 157 -3.39 5.14 7.60
N LEU A 158 -4.32 5.32 8.54
CA LEU A 158 -5.06 4.22 9.14
C LEU A 158 -6.34 4.00 8.33
N CYS A 159 -6.22 3.30 7.21
CA CYS A 159 -7.34 2.96 6.35
C CYS A 159 -7.64 1.47 6.37
N GLU A 160 -8.93 1.12 6.33
CA GLU A 160 -9.38 -0.24 6.08
C GLU A 160 -8.76 -0.76 4.78
N ASP A 161 -8.38 -2.05 4.77
CA ASP A 161 -7.74 -2.76 3.66
C ASP A 161 -6.42 -2.15 3.11
N TYR A 162 -5.92 -1.06 3.69
CA TYR A 162 -4.67 -0.43 3.26
C TYR A 162 -3.46 -1.09 3.94
N ILE A 163 -3.00 -2.19 3.35
CA ILE A 163 -1.76 -2.88 3.71
C ILE A 163 -0.86 -2.94 2.48
N THR A 164 0.30 -2.30 2.56
CA THR A 164 1.20 -2.13 1.41
C THR A 164 2.44 -2.99 1.52
N GLU A 165 3.35 -2.81 0.56
CA GLU A 165 4.62 -3.49 0.52
C GLU A 165 5.49 -3.19 1.75
N LYS A 166 5.22 -2.10 2.48
CA LYS A 166 5.90 -1.81 3.76
C LYS A 166 5.79 -2.97 4.74
N THR A 167 4.65 -3.66 4.76
CA THR A 167 4.44 -4.87 5.57
C THR A 167 5.05 -6.11 4.91
N PHE A 168 4.80 -6.33 3.61
CA PHE A 168 5.21 -7.56 2.94
C PHE A 168 6.71 -7.67 2.63
N ARG A 169 7.40 -6.54 2.46
CA ARG A 169 8.84 -6.51 2.14
C ARG A 169 9.68 -7.16 3.26
N PRO A 170 9.60 -6.74 4.54
CA PRO A 170 10.36 -7.39 5.62
C PRO A 170 9.98 -8.85 5.87
N LEU A 171 8.73 -9.28 5.59
CA LEU A 171 8.33 -10.69 5.75
C LEU A 171 9.13 -11.68 4.88
N ASN A 172 9.80 -11.21 3.82
CA ASN A 172 10.71 -12.02 3.01
C ASN A 172 12.07 -12.28 3.70
N TYR A 173 12.33 -11.67 4.86
CA TYR A 173 13.60 -11.69 5.58
C TYR A 173 13.40 -12.11 7.04
N GLU A 174 14.47 -12.32 7.79
CA GLU A 174 14.48 -12.66 9.22
C GLU A 174 14.39 -11.41 10.12
N ILE A 175 13.50 -10.48 9.74
CA ILE A 175 13.21 -9.25 10.48
C ILE A 175 11.72 -9.21 10.79
N ILE A 176 11.34 -8.91 12.03
CA ILE A 176 9.93 -8.82 12.41
C ILE A 176 9.36 -7.44 12.02
N PRO A 177 8.32 -7.37 11.19
CA PRO A 177 7.65 -6.11 10.87
C PRO A 177 6.84 -5.61 12.08
N VAL A 178 7.03 -4.33 12.43
CA VAL A 178 6.20 -3.61 13.40
C VAL A 178 5.24 -2.74 12.59
N VAL A 179 3.97 -3.11 12.56
CA VAL A 179 2.96 -2.49 11.70
C VAL A 179 2.16 -1.43 12.45
N LEU A 180 1.76 -0.39 11.73
CA LEU A 180 0.82 0.62 12.19
C LEU A 180 -0.02 1.04 10.98
N GLY A 181 -1.29 0.63 10.96
CA GLY A 181 -2.18 0.80 9.82
C GLY A 181 -3.62 0.51 10.19
N GLY A 182 -4.55 0.77 9.26
CA GLY A 182 -5.98 0.49 9.44
C GLY A 182 -6.42 -0.88 8.92
N GLY A 183 -5.56 -1.59 8.21
CA GLY A 183 -5.87 -2.90 7.64
C GLY A 183 -6.02 -4.01 8.69
N ASN A 184 -6.69 -5.09 8.30
CA ASN A 184 -6.90 -6.25 9.17
C ASN A 184 -5.72 -7.24 9.07
N TYR A 185 -4.67 -6.99 9.85
CA TYR A 185 -3.48 -7.85 9.87
C TYR A 185 -3.76 -9.30 10.30
N SER A 186 -4.81 -9.56 11.09
CA SER A 186 -5.16 -10.93 11.50
C SER A 186 -5.80 -11.74 10.36
N ARG A 187 -6.47 -11.06 9.43
CA ARG A 187 -7.10 -11.66 8.24
C ARG A 187 -6.12 -11.80 7.09
N ASP A 188 -5.32 -10.77 6.85
CA ASP A 188 -4.58 -10.61 5.58
C ASP A 188 -3.11 -11.01 5.65
N ILE A 189 -2.56 -11.10 6.86
CA ILE A 189 -1.14 -11.41 7.09
C ILE A 189 -1.03 -12.75 7.83
N PRO A 190 0.02 -13.56 7.58
CA PRO A 190 0.23 -14.82 8.31
C PRO A 190 0.17 -14.61 9.83
N PRO A 191 -0.49 -15.50 10.58
CA PRO A 191 -0.64 -15.34 12.02
C PRO A 191 0.72 -15.33 12.71
N HIS A 192 0.84 -14.50 13.76
CA HIS A 192 2.07 -14.38 14.56
C HIS A 192 3.33 -14.05 13.74
N SER A 193 3.17 -13.21 12.70
CA SER A 193 4.28 -12.78 11.83
C SER A 193 4.64 -11.30 11.92
N VAL A 194 3.80 -10.51 12.58
CA VAL A 194 3.96 -9.06 12.76
C VAL A 194 3.65 -8.66 14.20
N ILE A 195 4.11 -7.48 14.59
CA ILE A 195 3.77 -6.83 15.86
C ILE A 195 2.95 -5.60 15.51
N ASN A 196 1.70 -5.52 15.97
CA ASN A 196 0.84 -4.38 15.68
C ASN A 196 1.00 -3.32 16.78
N ALA A 197 1.47 -2.13 16.40
CA ALA A 197 1.68 -1.01 17.31
C ALA A 197 0.38 -0.55 17.99
N LYS A 198 -0.80 -0.83 17.38
CA LYS A 198 -2.12 -0.52 17.96
C LYS A 198 -2.50 -1.42 19.14
N ASP A 199 -1.78 -2.53 19.37
CA ASP A 199 -2.03 -3.44 20.49
C ASP A 199 -1.39 -2.92 21.80
N PHE A 200 -0.67 -1.80 21.74
CA PHE A 200 0.02 -1.17 22.87
C PHE A 200 -0.62 0.16 23.21
N ASN A 201 -0.63 0.50 24.51
CA ASN A 201 -1.19 1.78 24.94
C ASN A 201 -0.33 2.95 24.47
N SER A 202 1.00 2.83 24.46
CA SER A 202 1.90 3.93 24.08
C SER A 202 3.12 3.47 23.27
N PRO A 203 3.82 4.37 22.56
CA PRO A 203 5.11 4.06 21.94
C PRO A 203 6.15 3.54 22.93
N LYS A 204 6.07 3.97 24.21
CA LYS A 204 6.92 3.43 25.28
C LYS A 204 6.62 1.97 25.57
N ASP A 205 5.33 1.60 25.70
CA ASP A 205 4.95 0.21 25.96
C ASP A 205 5.36 -0.70 24.79
N LEU A 206 5.25 -0.20 23.56
CA LEU A 206 5.78 -0.87 22.38
C LEU A 206 7.31 -1.04 22.48
N ALA A 207 8.05 0.03 22.81
CA ALA A 207 9.51 -0.07 22.97
C ALA A 207 9.91 -1.09 24.05
N ASP A 208 9.27 -1.04 25.23
CA ASP A 208 9.52 -1.98 26.32
C ASP A 208 9.25 -3.42 25.86
N PHE A 209 8.17 -3.65 25.10
CA PHE A 209 7.88 -4.96 24.51
C PHE A 209 8.96 -5.42 23.53
N LEU A 210 9.38 -4.54 22.60
CA LEU A 210 10.39 -4.87 21.59
C LEU A 210 11.74 -5.18 22.23
N ILE A 211 12.15 -4.44 23.26
CA ILE A 211 13.38 -4.67 24.01
C ILE A 211 13.33 -6.03 24.71
N ASN A 212 12.22 -6.33 25.41
CA ASN A 212 12.06 -7.63 26.08
C ASN A 212 12.01 -8.80 25.09
N LEU A 213 11.36 -8.60 23.93
CA LEU A 213 11.32 -9.61 22.87
C LEU A 213 12.70 -9.84 22.25
N ALA A 214 13.49 -8.79 22.08
CA ALA A 214 14.85 -8.88 21.56
C ALA A 214 15.80 -9.65 22.51
N ALA A 215 15.55 -9.59 23.82
CA ALA A 215 16.30 -10.32 24.84
C ALA A 215 15.91 -11.81 24.96
N ASP A 216 14.77 -12.21 24.41
CA ASP A 216 14.26 -13.59 24.45
C ASP A 216 14.35 -14.25 23.06
N GLU A 217 15.44 -14.98 22.84
CA GLU A 217 15.73 -15.63 21.54
C GLU A 217 14.62 -16.62 21.14
N GLN A 218 14.10 -17.41 22.07
CA GLN A 218 13.08 -18.42 21.78
C GLN A 218 11.78 -17.75 21.34
N ARG A 219 11.38 -16.69 22.04
CA ARG A 219 10.19 -15.91 21.70
C ARG A 219 10.39 -15.16 20.39
N TYR A 220 11.54 -14.56 20.15
CA TYR A 220 11.86 -13.90 18.87
C TYR A 220 11.76 -14.89 17.70
N ARG A 221 12.40 -16.06 17.80
CA ARG A 221 12.35 -17.11 16.76
C ARG A 221 10.93 -17.61 16.49
N SER A 222 10.03 -17.54 17.48
CA SER A 222 8.64 -17.97 17.31
C SER A 222 7.89 -17.18 16.23
N TYR A 223 8.26 -15.92 15.98
CA TYR A 223 7.66 -15.04 14.96
C TYR A 223 7.99 -15.44 13.52
N PHE A 224 8.84 -16.45 13.29
CA PHE A 224 9.16 -16.95 11.96
C PHE A 224 8.56 -18.33 11.66
N LYS A 225 7.87 -18.95 12.63
CA LYS A 225 7.26 -20.29 12.47
C LYS A 225 6.25 -20.35 11.31
N TRP A 226 5.53 -19.25 11.08
CA TRP A 226 4.56 -19.14 9.98
C TRP A 226 5.18 -19.44 8.60
N LYS A 227 6.50 -19.21 8.41
CA LYS A 227 7.18 -19.47 7.12
C LYS A 227 7.16 -20.94 6.71
N THR A 228 6.87 -21.85 7.63
CA THR A 228 6.69 -23.28 7.33
C THR A 228 5.35 -23.59 6.65
N HIS A 229 4.39 -22.66 6.68
CA HIS A 229 3.02 -22.86 6.19
C HIS A 229 2.62 -21.83 5.13
N TYR A 230 3.26 -20.66 5.12
CA TYR A 230 2.95 -19.60 4.18
C TYR A 230 4.20 -19.14 3.40
N ARG A 231 3.96 -18.60 2.22
CA ARG A 231 4.95 -17.93 1.38
C ARG A 231 4.43 -16.57 0.94
N ILE A 232 5.33 -15.59 0.88
CA ILE A 232 4.99 -14.28 0.33
C ILE A 232 5.05 -14.38 -1.20
N ILE A 233 3.91 -14.11 -1.85
CA ILE A 233 3.80 -14.05 -3.30
C ILE A 233 3.37 -12.64 -3.65
N GLY A 234 4.19 -11.92 -4.41
CA GLY A 234 3.93 -10.52 -4.74
C GLY A 234 4.54 -10.10 -6.07
N GLY A 235 4.44 -8.81 -6.34
CA GLY A 235 4.91 -8.19 -7.58
C GLY A 235 3.79 -7.91 -8.58
N VAL A 236 4.11 -7.05 -9.55
CA VAL A 236 3.15 -6.52 -10.54
C VAL A 236 2.46 -7.64 -11.34
N GLN A 237 3.20 -8.70 -11.71
CA GLN A 237 2.61 -9.85 -12.40
C GLN A 237 1.52 -10.54 -11.57
N GLN A 238 1.78 -10.78 -10.29
CA GLN A 238 0.84 -11.47 -9.40
C GLN A 238 -0.40 -10.62 -9.13
N PHE A 239 -0.22 -9.30 -8.95
CA PHE A 239 -1.32 -8.34 -8.88
C PHE A 239 -2.20 -8.42 -10.14
N LEU A 240 -1.59 -8.35 -11.33
CA LEU A 240 -2.33 -8.36 -12.59
C LEU A 240 -3.03 -9.70 -12.86
N CYS A 241 -2.45 -10.82 -12.46
CA CYS A 241 -3.13 -12.12 -12.54
C CYS A 241 -4.29 -12.26 -11.56
N ARG A 242 -4.19 -11.71 -10.34
CA ARG A 242 -5.33 -11.69 -9.42
C ARG A 242 -6.46 -10.80 -9.92
N LEU A 243 -6.13 -9.64 -10.49
CA LEU A 243 -7.11 -8.77 -11.14
C LEU A 243 -7.79 -9.49 -12.31
N CYS A 244 -7.01 -10.16 -13.17
CA CYS A 244 -7.53 -10.99 -14.25
C CYS A 244 -8.53 -12.03 -13.76
N ASN A 245 -8.16 -12.82 -12.75
CA ASN A 245 -9.05 -13.84 -12.20
C ASN A 245 -10.31 -13.23 -11.60
N ALA A 246 -10.20 -12.11 -10.88
CA ALA A 246 -11.35 -11.45 -10.26
C ALA A 246 -12.37 -10.93 -11.29
N LEU A 247 -11.90 -10.45 -12.47
CA LEU A 247 -12.78 -10.05 -13.57
C LEU A 247 -13.52 -11.25 -14.17
N HIS A 248 -12.87 -12.41 -14.29
CA HIS A 248 -13.51 -13.63 -14.78
C HIS A 248 -14.53 -14.23 -13.80
N GLU A 249 -14.39 -13.93 -12.51
CA GLU A 249 -15.28 -14.39 -11.45
C GLU A 249 -16.41 -13.38 -11.15
N ASP A 250 -16.50 -12.27 -11.89
CA ASP A 250 -17.52 -11.21 -11.79
C ASP A 250 -17.62 -10.62 -10.36
N LYS A 251 -16.45 -10.48 -9.71
CA LYS A 251 -16.34 -10.19 -8.27
C LYS A 251 -16.31 -8.72 -7.89
N PHE A 252 -16.32 -7.78 -8.84
CA PHE A 252 -16.34 -6.36 -8.51
C PHE A 252 -17.78 -5.88 -8.32
N PRO A 253 -18.18 -5.53 -7.08
CA PRO A 253 -19.50 -4.94 -6.89
C PRO A 253 -19.57 -3.64 -7.69
N ARG A 254 -20.64 -3.48 -8.49
CA ARG A 254 -20.86 -2.23 -9.19
C ARG A 254 -20.98 -1.10 -8.15
N PRO A 255 -20.28 0.02 -8.32
CA PRO A 255 -20.37 1.12 -7.37
C PRO A 255 -21.82 1.56 -7.25
N LEU A 256 -22.29 1.76 -6.02
CA LEU A 256 -23.62 2.31 -5.79
C LEU A 256 -23.66 3.68 -6.45
N ALA A 257 -24.64 3.91 -7.32
CA ALA A 257 -24.76 5.09 -8.19
C ALA A 257 -24.88 6.45 -7.45
N LYS A 258 -24.77 6.46 -6.11
CA LYS A 258 -24.95 7.62 -5.24
C LYS A 258 -23.80 7.84 -4.24
N THR A 259 -22.71 7.09 -4.34
CA THR A 259 -21.56 7.28 -3.44
C THR A 259 -20.65 8.35 -4.02
N SER A 260 -20.48 9.46 -3.30
CA SER A 260 -19.44 10.45 -3.62
C SER A 260 -18.10 9.71 -3.70
N TYR A 261 -17.30 10.04 -4.72
CA TYR A 261 -15.98 9.43 -4.85
C TYR A 261 -15.06 9.78 -3.67
N ALA A 262 -15.31 10.88 -2.95
CA ALA A 262 -14.64 11.20 -1.69
C ALA A 262 -15.16 10.32 -0.53
N ASP A 263 -16.46 10.05 -0.46
CA ASP A 263 -17.06 9.15 0.54
C ASP A 263 -16.59 7.71 0.33
N TYR A 264 -16.30 7.31 -0.90
CA TYR A 264 -15.67 6.03 -1.22
C TYR A 264 -14.28 5.89 -0.56
N TRP A 265 -13.57 6.99 -0.25
CA TRP A 265 -12.28 6.94 0.42
C TRP A 265 -12.37 7.13 1.92
N LEU A 266 -13.17 8.09 2.34
CA LEU A 266 -13.21 8.53 3.73
C LEU A 266 -14.31 7.82 4.51
N GLY A 267 -15.32 7.26 3.83
CA GLY A 267 -16.60 6.93 4.46
C GLY A 267 -17.39 8.21 4.76
N SER A 268 -18.70 8.09 4.95
CA SER A 268 -19.58 9.25 5.16
C SER A 268 -19.21 10.10 6.40
N ASN A 269 -18.36 9.59 7.30
CA ASN A 269 -17.86 10.28 8.50
C ASN A 269 -16.36 10.08 8.79
N GLY A 270 -15.53 9.67 7.83
CA GLY A 270 -14.12 9.33 8.11
C GLY A 270 -13.90 7.89 8.63
N GLU A 271 -14.94 7.04 8.59
CA GLU A 271 -14.94 5.67 9.13
C GLU A 271 -13.97 4.71 8.40
N MET A 272 -13.72 4.93 7.10
CA MET A 272 -12.85 4.05 6.32
C MET A 272 -11.38 4.42 6.39
N CYS A 273 -11.08 5.70 6.63
CA CYS A 273 -9.73 6.24 6.57
C CYS A 273 -9.52 7.36 7.59
N GLU A 274 -8.72 7.08 8.61
CA GLU A 274 -8.25 8.10 9.52
C GLU A 274 -6.93 8.70 9.01
N ASN A 275 -6.97 9.99 8.68
CA ASN A 275 -5.81 10.79 8.23
C ASN A 275 -4.89 11.20 9.39
N THR A 276 -5.26 10.91 10.63
CA THR A 276 -4.59 11.38 11.83
C THR A 276 -4.04 10.22 12.64
N LEU A 277 -2.94 9.64 12.15
CA LEU A 277 -2.09 8.68 12.90
C LEU A 277 -1.75 9.16 14.31
N VAL A 278 -1.81 10.48 14.53
CA VAL A 278 -1.23 11.12 15.69
C VAL A 278 -2.27 11.89 16.53
N PRO A 279 -3.19 12.69 15.97
CA PRO A 279 -4.27 13.30 16.77
C PRO A 279 -5.17 12.33 17.55
N SER A 280 -5.44 11.11 17.07
CA SER A 280 -6.19 10.11 17.85
C SER A 280 -5.41 9.64 19.07
N MET A 281 -4.11 9.37 18.93
CA MET A 281 -3.20 9.06 20.05
C MET A 281 -3.00 10.25 21.00
N LYS A 282 -2.84 11.47 20.47
CA LYS A 282 -2.72 12.72 21.24
C LYS A 282 -3.95 12.96 22.12
N ARG A 283 -5.16 12.67 21.61
CA ARG A 283 -6.44 12.86 22.33
C ARG A 283 -6.68 11.82 23.42
N GLN A 284 -6.26 10.57 23.24
CA GLN A 284 -6.48 9.52 24.24
C GLN A 284 -5.54 9.61 25.45
N GLN A 285 -4.38 10.28 25.34
CA GLN A 285 -3.34 10.23 26.39
C GLN A 285 -2.68 11.57 26.76
N GLY A 286 -3.14 12.70 26.22
CA GLY A 286 -2.59 14.02 26.61
C GLY A 286 -1.13 14.26 26.17
N TRP A 287 -0.63 13.46 25.22
CA TRP A 287 0.70 13.61 24.66
C TRP A 287 0.82 14.89 23.83
N LYS A 288 1.82 15.74 24.14
CA LYS A 288 2.18 16.93 23.35
C LYS A 288 3.57 16.72 22.75
N PRO A 289 3.72 16.69 21.42
CA PRO A 289 5.05 16.67 20.82
C PRO A 289 5.78 17.96 21.16
N VAL A 290 7.05 17.84 21.53
CA VAL A 290 7.97 18.98 21.57
C VAL A 290 8.32 19.28 20.11
N GLN A 291 8.21 20.54 19.69
CA GLN A 291 8.67 20.92 18.35
C GLN A 291 10.17 20.64 18.25
N PRO A 292 10.65 20.08 17.13
CA PRO A 292 12.08 19.92 16.94
C PRO A 292 12.72 21.32 17.00
N GLU A 293 13.64 21.52 17.94
CA GLU A 293 14.57 22.64 17.87
C GLU A 293 15.40 22.43 16.60
N LEU A 294 15.11 23.25 15.59
CA LEU A 294 15.92 23.35 14.39
C LEU A 294 17.14 24.18 14.75
N ASP A 295 18.23 23.50 15.11
CA ASP A 295 19.59 24.07 15.09
C ASP A 295 20.14 24.15 13.66
#